data_AF-A0A7D9JQK1-F1
#
_entry.id   AF-A0A7D9JQK1-F1
#
_cell.length_a   1.000
_cell.length_b   1.000
_cell.length_c   1.000
_cell.angle_alpha   90.00
_cell.angle_beta   90.00
_cell.angle_gamma   90.00
#
_symmetry.space_group_name_H-M   'P 1'
#
loop_
_entity.id
_entity.type
_entity.pdbx_description
1 polymer ?
#
loop_
_entity_poly.entity_id
_entity_poly.type
_entity_poly.pdbx_seq_one_letter_code
_entity_poly.pdbx_strand_id
1 'polypeptide(L)'
;YKHFSGVLECHPEIEEIIVWSDGCGSQNRNVTLSNSYIALAKKYGVKITQKYLVVGHTQMEVDSMHAVIEKRIIGNIYTPRDYIVIMETARTRPAPYVVKPVYHHEVLKLNGAYVKSIRPGKKAGDPTVFQLRALEYKQSGKVSFKLSFSDESSWKVLPQRMNNPTKPFEWVCHFESQLPIKSRKFNDLQSMKPVLPQWAHGFYDALPHDSE
;
A
#
# COMPACT_ATOMS: atom_id res chain seq x y z
N TYR A 1 -6.19 5.78 3.68
CA TYR A 1 -6.42 7.20 3.99
C TYR A 1 -7.90 7.55 3.97
N LYS A 2 -8.58 7.62 2.81
CA LYS A 2 -10.01 7.99 2.70
C LYS A 2 -10.95 7.14 3.56
N HIS A 3 -10.72 5.83 3.63
CA HIS A 3 -11.48 4.91 4.48
C HIS A 3 -11.45 5.36 5.96
N PHE A 4 -10.26 5.54 6.53
CA PHE A 4 -10.13 5.99 7.93
C PHE A 4 -10.68 7.39 8.16
N SER A 5 -10.52 8.31 7.20
CA SER A 5 -11.15 9.65 7.29
C SER A 5 -12.67 9.55 7.40
N GLY A 6 -13.32 8.75 6.54
CA GLY A 6 -14.77 8.56 6.60
C GLY A 6 -15.23 7.90 7.91
N VAL A 7 -14.48 6.92 8.42
CA VAL A 7 -14.79 6.30 9.72
C VAL A 7 -14.71 7.33 10.85
N LEU A 8 -13.64 8.11 10.92
CA LEU A 8 -13.45 9.13 11.96
C LEU A 8 -14.44 10.30 11.86
N GLU A 9 -14.92 10.63 10.66
CA GLU A 9 -15.95 11.65 10.46
C GLU A 9 -17.33 11.17 10.93
N CYS A 10 -17.64 9.89 10.72
CA CYS A 10 -18.89 9.29 11.20
C CYS A 10 -18.86 8.96 12.70
N HIS A 11 -17.67 8.80 13.28
CA HIS A 11 -17.45 8.36 14.66
C HIS A 11 -16.45 9.28 15.39
N PRO A 12 -16.86 10.52 15.74
CA PRO A 12 -15.98 11.50 16.37
C PRO A 12 -15.52 11.10 17.79
N GLU A 13 -16.17 10.11 18.41
CA GLU A 13 -15.81 9.55 19.71
C GLU A 13 -14.55 8.67 19.69
N ILE A 14 -14.06 8.27 18.50
CA ILE A 14 -12.89 7.41 18.39
C ILE A 14 -11.63 8.19 18.78
N GLU A 15 -10.99 7.80 19.87
CA GLU A 15 -9.72 8.39 20.33
C GLU A 15 -8.48 7.60 19.88
N GLU A 16 -8.63 6.29 19.65
CA GLU A 16 -7.53 5.39 19.29
C GLU A 16 -7.91 4.45 18.13
N ILE A 17 -7.00 4.32 17.16
CA ILE A 17 -7.06 3.35 16.08
C ILE A 17 -5.88 2.40 16.20
N ILE A 18 -6.15 1.09 16.19
CA ILE A 18 -5.11 0.06 16.10
C ILE A 18 -5.19 -0.58 14.71
N VAL A 19 -4.10 -0.49 13.95
CA VAL A 19 -3.97 -1.08 12.62
C VAL A 19 -2.99 -2.24 12.68
N TRP A 20 -3.41 -3.42 12.23
CA TRP A 20 -2.52 -4.55 12.01
C TRP A 20 -2.11 -4.56 10.53
N SER A 21 -0.80 -4.69 10.29
CA SER A 21 -0.23 -4.75 8.96
C SER A 21 0.67 -5.98 8.82
N ASP A 22 0.71 -6.56 7.63
CA ASP A 22 1.70 -7.59 7.33
C ASP A 22 3.15 -7.04 7.46
N GLY A 23 4.11 -7.95 7.42
CA GLY A 23 5.53 -7.63 7.54
C GLY A 23 6.17 -7.04 6.27
N CYS A 24 5.40 -6.75 5.21
CA CYS A 24 5.97 -6.35 3.92
C CYS A 24 6.60 -4.96 3.99
N GLY A 25 7.93 -4.92 3.80
CA GLY A 25 8.75 -3.73 3.99
C GLY A 25 8.34 -2.56 3.10
N SER A 26 8.22 -2.80 1.80
CA SER A 26 7.91 -1.76 0.82
C SER A 26 6.45 -1.31 0.87
N GLN A 27 5.52 -2.19 1.23
CA GLN A 27 4.08 -1.89 1.21
C GLN A 27 3.59 -1.25 2.50
N ASN A 28 3.97 -1.81 3.66
CA ASN A 28 3.39 -1.43 4.95
C ASN A 28 4.39 -0.79 5.91
N ARG A 29 5.69 -1.07 5.77
CA ARG A 29 6.75 -0.46 6.60
C ARG A 29 7.52 0.60 5.82
N ASN A 30 6.79 1.62 5.34
CA ASN A 30 7.38 2.71 4.58
C ASN A 30 7.00 4.09 5.12
N VAL A 31 7.74 5.09 4.68
CA VAL A 31 7.60 6.47 5.13
C VAL A 31 6.32 7.13 4.62
N THR A 32 5.80 6.72 3.45
CA THR A 32 4.56 7.26 2.87
C THR A 32 3.38 6.96 3.77
N LEU A 33 3.25 5.70 4.20
CA LEU A 33 2.18 5.26 5.08
C LEU A 33 2.30 5.91 6.46
N SER A 34 3.50 5.96 7.05
CA SER A 34 3.72 6.64 8.32
C SER A 34 3.38 8.13 8.27
N ASN A 35 3.76 8.84 7.21
CA ASN A 35 3.36 10.24 7.03
C ASN A 35 1.85 10.40 6.90
N SER A 36 1.18 9.49 6.20
CA SER A 36 -0.28 9.51 6.09
C SER A 36 -0.97 9.33 7.44
N TYR A 37 -0.45 8.46 8.30
CA TYR A 37 -0.97 8.28 9.66
C TYR A 37 -0.68 9.47 10.56
N ILE A 38 0.50 10.10 10.46
CA ILE A 38 0.78 11.35 11.19
C ILE A 38 -0.25 12.43 10.80
N ALA A 39 -0.53 12.59 9.52
CA ALA A 39 -1.50 13.56 9.05
C ALA A 39 -2.92 13.28 9.56
N LEU A 40 -3.32 12.01 9.56
CA LEU A 40 -4.63 11.59 10.05
C LEU A 40 -4.76 11.82 11.57
N ALA A 41 -3.74 11.40 12.34
CA ALA A 41 -3.67 11.61 13.79
C ALA A 41 -3.73 13.10 14.16
N LYS A 42 -3.03 13.96 13.42
CA LYS A 42 -3.09 15.42 13.61
C LYS A 42 -4.46 16.01 13.25
N LYS A 43 -5.05 15.58 12.12
CA LYS A 43 -6.30 16.14 11.60
C LYS A 43 -7.49 15.86 12.53
N TYR A 44 -7.57 14.64 13.07
CA TYR A 44 -8.71 14.19 13.88
C TYR A 44 -8.40 14.11 15.38
N GLY A 45 -7.18 14.46 15.81
CA GLY A 45 -6.81 14.39 17.23
C GLY A 45 -6.68 12.98 17.80
N VAL A 46 -6.56 11.97 16.94
CA VAL A 46 -6.55 10.55 17.35
C VAL A 46 -5.14 9.99 17.52
N LYS A 47 -5.02 8.93 18.32
CA LYS A 47 -3.80 8.12 18.43
C LYS A 47 -3.90 6.92 17.48
N ILE A 48 -2.88 6.72 16.66
CA ILE A 48 -2.86 5.58 15.72
C ILE A 48 -1.69 4.67 16.08
N THR A 49 -1.98 3.39 16.34
CA THR A 49 -0.99 2.36 16.62
C THR A 49 -0.96 1.36 15.48
N GLN A 50 0.10 1.38 14.67
CA GLN A 50 0.34 0.39 13.63
C GLN A 50 1.22 -0.73 14.17
N LYS A 51 0.70 -1.96 14.20
CA LYS A 51 1.40 -3.17 14.62
C LYS A 51 1.75 -4.02 13.40
N TYR A 52 2.94 -4.62 13.42
CA TYR A 52 3.43 -5.46 12.33
C TYR A 52 3.48 -6.92 12.73
N LEU A 53 2.89 -7.79 11.90
CA LEU A 53 2.92 -9.22 12.12
C LEU A 53 4.36 -9.77 12.11
N VAL A 54 4.58 -10.83 12.90
CA VAL A 54 5.86 -11.55 12.98
C VAL A 54 5.80 -12.78 12.09
N VAL A 55 6.96 -13.21 11.58
CA VAL A 55 7.10 -14.49 10.87
C VAL A 55 6.53 -15.62 11.74
N GLY A 56 5.71 -16.49 11.15
CA GLY A 56 4.96 -17.54 11.87
C GLY A 56 3.59 -17.12 12.39
N HIS A 57 3.28 -15.82 12.41
CA HIS A 57 1.98 -15.26 12.82
C HIS A 57 1.45 -14.27 11.77
N THR A 58 1.56 -14.63 10.50
CA THR A 58 1.21 -13.77 9.37
C THR A 58 -0.22 -13.96 8.87
N GLN A 59 -1.00 -14.86 9.47
CA GLN A 59 -2.35 -15.17 9.00
C GLN A 59 -3.23 -13.91 9.07
N MET A 60 -3.59 -13.39 7.91
CA MET A 60 -4.56 -12.32 7.76
C MET A 60 -5.78 -12.80 6.99
N GLU A 61 -6.94 -12.20 7.23
CA GLU A 61 -8.17 -12.51 6.48
C GLU A 61 -7.97 -12.37 4.96
N VAL A 62 -7.10 -11.43 4.54
CA VAL A 62 -6.75 -11.22 3.13
C VAL A 62 -6.03 -12.41 2.50
N ASP A 63 -5.31 -13.23 3.27
CA ASP A 63 -4.63 -14.42 2.74
C ASP A 63 -5.63 -15.45 2.23
N SER A 64 -6.80 -15.53 2.86
CA SER A 64 -7.89 -16.39 2.39
C SER A 64 -8.43 -15.93 1.03
N MET A 65 -8.49 -14.61 0.80
CA MET A 65 -8.89 -14.05 -0.48
C MET A 65 -7.87 -14.36 -1.57
N HIS A 66 -6.58 -14.16 -1.30
CA HIS A 66 -5.50 -14.50 -2.23
C HIS A 66 -5.51 -15.99 -2.58
N ALA A 67 -5.60 -16.88 -1.58
CA ALA A 67 -5.62 -18.32 -1.80
C ALA A 67 -6.81 -18.78 -2.68
N VAL A 68 -7.98 -18.13 -2.56
CA VAL A 68 -9.14 -18.43 -3.39
C VAL A 68 -8.95 -17.93 -4.84
N ILE A 69 -8.36 -16.75 -5.02
CA ILE A 69 -8.05 -16.19 -6.34
C ILE A 69 -6.98 -17.03 -7.04
N GLU A 70 -5.90 -17.37 -6.35
CA GLU A 70 -4.79 -18.18 -6.89
C GLU A 70 -5.27 -19.55 -7.36
N LYS A 71 -6.15 -20.21 -6.60
CA LYS A 71 -6.79 -21.47 -7.01
C LYS A 71 -7.62 -21.36 -8.28
N ARG A 72 -8.02 -20.15 -8.69
CA ARG A 72 -8.83 -19.89 -9.88
C ARG A 72 -7.98 -19.48 -11.08
N ILE A 73 -6.72 -19.11 -10.86
CA ILE A 73 -5.73 -18.85 -11.90
C ILE A 73 -5.17 -20.20 -12.39
N ILE A 74 -5.97 -20.94 -13.16
CA ILE A 74 -5.58 -22.23 -13.75
C ILE A 74 -5.42 -22.10 -15.28
N GLY A 75 -6.11 -21.14 -15.90
CA GLY A 75 -6.18 -20.98 -17.35
C GLY A 75 -5.18 -19.98 -17.93
N ASN A 76 -5.18 -19.92 -19.27
CA ASN A 76 -4.42 -18.91 -19.99
C ASN A 76 -4.96 -17.51 -19.69
N ILE A 77 -4.05 -16.58 -19.42
CA ILE A 77 -4.34 -15.17 -19.22
C ILE A 77 -3.69 -14.40 -20.35
N TYR A 78 -4.51 -13.73 -21.15
CA TYR A 78 -4.09 -13.06 -22.36
C TYR A 78 -4.09 -11.53 -22.20
N THR A 79 -4.94 -11.00 -21.32
CA THR A 79 -5.01 -9.56 -21.02
C THR A 79 -5.25 -9.30 -19.54
N PRO A 80 -4.96 -8.09 -19.02
CA PRO A 80 -5.34 -7.71 -17.65
C PRO A 80 -6.84 -7.81 -17.36
N ARG A 81 -7.71 -7.77 -18.38
CA ARG A 81 -9.15 -7.95 -18.20
C ARG A 81 -9.49 -9.37 -17.73
N ASP A 82 -8.72 -10.37 -18.14
CA ASP A 82 -8.93 -11.76 -17.72
C ASP A 82 -8.72 -11.90 -16.21
N TYR A 83 -7.72 -11.20 -15.65
CA TYR A 83 -7.53 -11.14 -14.20
C TYR A 83 -8.73 -10.56 -13.48
N ILE A 84 -9.37 -9.50 -14.03
CA ILE A 84 -10.57 -8.91 -13.41
C ILE A 84 -11.68 -9.96 -13.34
N VAL A 85 -11.95 -10.68 -14.44
CA VAL A 85 -12.99 -11.72 -14.49
C VAL A 85 -12.69 -12.86 -13.53
N ILE A 86 -11.44 -13.32 -13.49
CA ILE A 86 -11.00 -14.37 -12.57
C ILE A 86 -11.21 -13.92 -11.12
N MET A 87 -10.76 -12.70 -10.78
CA MET A 87 -10.89 -12.16 -9.43
C MET A 87 -12.37 -11.99 -9.04
N GLU A 88 -13.23 -11.45 -9.90
CA GLU A 88 -14.67 -11.28 -9.61
C GLU A 88 -15.33 -12.62 -9.30
N THR A 89 -15.05 -13.63 -10.13
CA THR A 89 -15.69 -14.95 -10.05
C THR A 89 -15.00 -15.92 -9.08
N ALA A 90 -13.86 -15.53 -8.49
CA ALA A 90 -13.04 -16.45 -7.71
C ALA A 90 -13.79 -17.02 -6.49
N ARG A 91 -14.53 -16.16 -5.79
CA ARG A 91 -15.34 -16.51 -4.63
C ARG A 91 -16.81 -16.66 -4.98
N THR A 92 -17.38 -17.82 -4.68
CA THR A 92 -18.80 -18.09 -4.94
C THR A 92 -19.69 -17.81 -3.72
N ARG A 93 -19.17 -17.99 -2.49
CA ARG A 93 -19.89 -17.74 -1.22
C ARG A 93 -19.08 -16.82 -0.30
N PRO A 94 -19.70 -15.86 0.42
CA PRO A 94 -21.12 -15.52 0.39
C PRO A 94 -21.56 -14.80 -0.90
N ALA A 95 -20.63 -14.15 -1.60
CA ALA A 95 -20.87 -13.50 -2.89
C ALA A 95 -19.53 -13.34 -3.67
N PRO A 96 -19.59 -13.11 -5.00
CA PRO A 96 -18.45 -12.67 -5.81
C PRO A 96 -17.63 -11.54 -5.18
N TYR A 97 -16.37 -11.41 -5.58
CA TYR A 97 -15.56 -10.25 -5.17
C TYR A 97 -15.96 -9.03 -5.99
N VAL A 98 -15.98 -7.87 -5.34
CA VAL A 98 -16.09 -6.59 -6.02
C VAL A 98 -14.69 -6.17 -6.44
N VAL A 99 -14.40 -6.25 -7.74
CA VAL A 99 -13.11 -5.84 -8.30
C VAL A 99 -13.24 -4.44 -8.88
N LYS A 100 -12.35 -3.55 -8.45
CA LYS A 100 -12.28 -2.18 -8.96
C LYS A 100 -10.99 -2.03 -9.77
N PRO A 101 -11.06 -1.92 -11.10
CA PRO A 101 -9.89 -1.58 -11.91
C PRO A 101 -9.31 -0.26 -11.42
N VAL A 102 -7.98 -0.20 -11.31
CA VAL A 102 -7.26 1.01 -10.89
C VAL A 102 -6.66 1.67 -12.12
N TYR A 103 -6.96 2.95 -12.31
CA TYR A 103 -6.44 3.75 -13.41
C TYR A 103 -5.32 4.69 -12.95
N HIS A 104 -4.51 5.18 -13.90
CA HIS A 104 -3.34 6.03 -13.62
C HIS A 104 -3.68 7.26 -12.77
N HIS A 105 -4.84 7.89 -13.01
CA HIS A 105 -5.28 9.09 -12.30
C HIS A 105 -5.68 8.82 -10.84
N GLU A 106 -5.93 7.56 -10.47
CA GLU A 106 -6.23 7.14 -9.10
C GLU A 106 -4.96 6.84 -8.29
N VAL A 107 -3.81 6.71 -8.95
CA VAL A 107 -2.53 6.54 -8.26
C VAL A 107 -2.11 7.89 -7.71
N LEU A 108 -2.06 7.99 -6.39
CA LEU A 108 -1.73 9.22 -5.69
C LEU A 108 -0.30 9.15 -5.13
N LYS A 109 0.40 10.29 -5.16
CA LYS A 109 1.61 10.50 -4.38
C LYS A 109 1.34 11.50 -3.28
N LEU A 110 2.08 11.34 -2.19
CA LEU A 110 2.00 12.26 -1.08
C LEU A 110 2.92 13.47 -1.31
N ASN A 111 2.36 14.68 -1.28
CA ASN A 111 3.10 15.92 -1.38
C ASN A 111 3.47 16.43 0.02
N GLY A 112 4.78 16.54 0.29
CA GLY A 112 5.30 16.87 1.61
C GLY A 112 5.52 15.66 2.52
N ALA A 113 6.28 15.86 3.59
CA ALA A 113 6.61 14.83 4.56
C ALA A 113 6.92 15.44 5.93
N TYR A 114 6.34 14.86 6.98
CA TYR A 114 6.64 15.11 8.38
C TYR A 114 7.90 14.37 8.83
N VAL A 115 8.09 13.13 8.37
CA VAL A 115 9.30 12.32 8.64
C VAL A 115 9.89 11.83 7.32
N LYS A 116 11.23 11.79 7.23
CA LYS A 116 11.94 11.30 6.03
C LYS A 116 12.35 9.83 6.14
N SER A 117 12.28 9.26 7.34
CA SER A 117 12.62 7.86 7.59
C SER A 117 11.85 7.36 8.81
N ILE A 118 11.60 6.06 8.84
CA ILE A 118 11.05 5.35 10.00
C ILE A 118 12.07 4.40 10.62
N ARG A 119 13.33 4.47 10.17
CA ARG A 119 14.41 3.64 10.70
C ARG A 119 14.75 4.08 12.14
N PRO A 120 14.71 3.15 13.12
CA PRO A 120 15.11 3.48 14.50
C PRO A 120 16.61 3.75 14.63
N GLY A 121 17.42 2.94 13.96
CA GLY A 121 18.88 3.00 13.99
C GLY A 121 19.50 4.04 13.06
N LYS A 122 20.70 4.52 13.41
CA LYS A 122 21.50 5.42 12.58
C LYS A 122 22.79 4.78 12.07
N LYS A 123 23.38 3.87 12.85
CA LYS A 123 24.66 3.21 12.55
C LYS A 123 24.45 1.78 12.04
N ALA A 124 25.51 1.20 11.48
CA ALA A 124 25.54 -0.24 11.22
C ALA A 124 25.42 -1.00 12.55
N GLY A 125 24.65 -2.08 12.55
CA GLY A 125 24.31 -2.84 13.77
C GLY A 125 23.09 -2.32 14.53
N ASP A 126 22.65 -1.07 14.29
CA ASP A 126 21.45 -0.55 14.93
C ASP A 126 20.16 -1.16 14.33
N PRO A 127 19.05 -1.17 15.09
CA PRO A 127 17.78 -1.68 14.61
C PRO A 127 17.30 -1.05 13.30
N THR A 128 16.88 -1.90 12.37
CA THR A 128 16.37 -1.49 11.07
C THR A 128 14.84 -1.47 11.06
N VAL A 129 14.27 -0.99 9.95
CA VAL A 129 12.81 -0.98 9.71
C VAL A 129 12.21 -2.38 9.81
N PHE A 130 12.96 -3.43 9.49
CA PHE A 130 12.50 -4.82 9.56
C PHE A 130 12.33 -5.34 11.00
N GLN A 131 12.95 -4.68 11.97
CA GLN A 131 12.85 -5.04 13.39
C GLN A 131 11.74 -4.28 14.12
N LEU A 132 11.06 -3.35 13.44
CA LEU A 132 9.88 -2.68 14.00
C LEU A 132 8.75 -3.69 14.26
N ARG A 133 8.17 -3.61 15.45
CA ARG A 133 6.96 -4.35 15.84
C ARG A 133 5.74 -3.47 15.93
N ALA A 134 5.92 -2.22 16.34
CA ALA A 134 4.85 -1.23 16.29
C ALA A 134 5.39 0.19 16.09
N LEU A 135 4.58 1.02 15.45
CA LEU A 135 4.71 2.47 15.40
C LEU A 135 3.46 3.11 16.01
N GLU A 136 3.66 4.13 16.82
CA GLU A 136 2.59 4.93 17.41
C GLU A 136 2.69 6.35 16.87
N TYR A 137 1.59 6.87 16.37
CA TYR A 137 1.45 8.22 15.83
C TYR A 137 0.50 9.01 16.74
N LYS A 138 1.03 10.04 17.41
CA LYS A 138 0.23 10.89 18.31
C LYS A 138 -0.28 12.14 17.60
N GLN A 139 -1.36 12.72 18.11
CA GLN A 139 -1.89 14.02 17.67
C GLN A 139 -0.85 15.16 17.69
N SER A 140 0.15 15.11 18.58
CA SER A 140 1.27 16.07 18.60
C SER A 140 2.21 15.97 17.39
N GLY A 141 2.07 14.94 16.56
CA GLY A 141 2.97 14.58 15.48
C GLY A 141 4.18 13.75 15.90
N LYS A 142 4.39 13.52 17.20
CA LYS A 142 5.46 12.63 17.68
C LYS A 142 5.18 11.19 17.24
N VAL A 143 6.23 10.52 16.77
CA VAL A 143 6.21 9.10 16.43
C VAL A 143 7.01 8.31 17.46
N SER A 144 6.43 7.26 18.01
CA SER A 144 7.12 6.31 18.89
C SER A 144 7.21 4.93 18.22
N PHE A 145 8.14 4.09 18.64
CA PHE A 145 8.29 2.72 18.12
C PHE A 145 8.50 1.70 19.24
N LYS A 146 8.16 0.44 18.94
CA LYS A 146 8.54 -0.76 19.70
C LYS A 146 9.26 -1.77 18.80
N LEU A 147 10.18 -2.52 19.41
CA LEU A 147 10.91 -3.63 18.78
C LEU A 147 10.50 -5.01 19.29
N SER A 148 9.64 -5.06 20.31
CA SER A 148 9.07 -6.28 20.88
C SER A 148 7.59 -6.09 21.19
N PHE A 149 6.84 -7.20 21.17
CA PHE A 149 5.46 -7.24 21.63
C PHE A 149 5.33 -7.54 23.13
N SER A 150 6.43 -7.86 23.81
CA SER A 150 6.42 -8.06 25.27
C SER A 150 5.88 -6.83 25.99
N ASP A 151 5.11 -7.05 27.05
CA ASP A 151 4.55 -6.00 27.89
C ASP A 151 5.64 -5.15 28.57
N GLU A 152 6.82 -5.73 28.77
CA GLU A 152 8.01 -5.05 29.27
C GLU A 152 8.62 -4.07 28.24
N SER A 153 8.24 -4.17 26.97
CA SER A 153 8.75 -3.30 25.91
C SER A 153 8.15 -1.90 26.04
N SER A 154 8.96 -0.92 26.42
CA SER A 154 8.56 0.48 26.46
C SER A 154 8.59 1.15 25.08
N TRP A 155 7.69 2.11 24.89
CA TRP A 155 7.67 2.97 23.70
C TRP A 155 8.87 3.91 23.71
N LYS A 156 9.62 3.94 22.61
CA LYS A 156 10.75 4.86 22.42
C LYS A 156 10.40 5.88 21.34
N VAL A 157 10.75 7.14 21.55
CA VAL A 157 10.55 8.18 20.53
C VAL A 157 11.44 7.88 19.33
N LEU A 158 10.87 7.93 18.13
CA LEU A 158 11.61 7.73 16.89
C LEU A 158 12.67 8.85 16.75
N PRO A 159 13.97 8.53 16.58
CA PRO A 159 15.05 9.52 16.60
C PRO A 159 15.19 10.24 15.26
N GLN A 160 14.08 10.77 14.75
CA GLN A 160 13.96 11.47 13.48
C GLN A 160 13.48 12.90 13.72
N ARG A 161 14.05 13.85 12.97
CA ARG A 161 13.61 15.23 13.03
C ARG A 161 12.24 15.34 12.36
N MET A 162 11.26 15.81 13.11
CA MET A 162 9.96 16.18 12.56
C MET A 162 10.12 17.44 11.71
N ASN A 163 9.66 17.35 10.47
CA ASN A 163 9.51 18.46 9.58
C ASN A 163 8.07 18.98 9.68
N ASN A 164 7.88 20.29 9.61
CA ASN A 164 6.57 20.90 9.43
C ASN A 164 6.53 21.43 8.00
N PRO A 165 5.85 20.74 7.07
CA PRO A 165 5.76 21.17 5.68
C PRO A 165 5.23 22.60 5.62
N THR A 166 5.92 23.48 4.88
CA THR A 166 5.45 24.84 4.57
C THR A 166 4.31 24.83 3.56
N LYS A 167 4.27 23.82 2.70
CA LYS A 167 3.16 23.55 1.78
C LYS A 167 2.15 22.59 2.41
N PRO A 168 0.87 22.61 1.98
CA PRO A 168 -0.14 21.68 2.46
C PRO A 168 0.33 20.23 2.30
N PHE A 169 0.09 19.42 3.32
CA PHE A 169 0.27 17.99 3.26
C PHE A 169 -0.95 17.39 2.53
N GLU A 170 -0.77 16.97 1.28
CA GLU A 170 -1.88 16.60 0.42
C GLU A 170 -1.55 15.38 -0.46
N TRP A 171 -2.59 14.66 -0.85
CA TRP A 171 -2.48 13.60 -1.85
C TRP A 171 -2.71 14.22 -3.23
N VAL A 172 -1.71 14.14 -4.09
CA VAL A 172 -1.79 14.63 -5.47
C VAL A 172 -1.73 13.46 -6.44
N CYS A 173 -2.29 13.65 -7.63
CA CYS A 173 -2.19 12.66 -8.69
C CYS A 173 -0.70 12.38 -9.01
N HIS A 174 -0.30 11.11 -9.04
CA HIS A 174 1.07 10.73 -9.33
C HIS A 174 1.36 10.75 -10.83
N PHE A 175 0.39 10.33 -11.64
CA PHE A 175 0.52 10.18 -13.08
C PHE A 175 -0.60 10.94 -13.78
N GLU A 176 -0.22 11.88 -14.65
CA GLU A 176 -1.18 12.68 -15.44
C GLU A 176 -1.79 11.86 -16.60
N SER A 177 -1.08 10.83 -17.05
CA SER A 177 -1.50 9.93 -18.12
C SER A 177 -1.00 8.51 -17.86
N GLN A 178 -1.46 7.56 -18.68
CA GLN A 178 -0.84 6.23 -18.72
C GLN A 178 0.62 6.36 -19.15
N LEU A 179 1.53 5.70 -18.41
CA LEU A 179 2.95 5.73 -18.72
C LEU A 179 3.25 4.90 -19.98
N PRO A 180 4.03 5.44 -20.93
CA PRO A 180 4.49 4.66 -22.06
C PRO A 180 5.44 3.55 -21.61
N ILE A 181 5.36 2.41 -22.29
CA ILE A 181 6.37 1.35 -22.18
C ILE A 181 7.51 1.60 -23.18
N LYS A 182 8.71 1.13 -22.85
CA LYS A 182 9.85 1.23 -23.76
C LYS A 182 9.55 0.54 -25.09
N SER A 183 10.00 1.10 -26.22
CA SER A 183 9.80 0.55 -27.57
C SER A 183 10.26 -0.90 -27.67
N ARG A 184 11.39 -1.24 -27.04
CA ARG A 184 11.85 -2.64 -26.91
C ARG A 184 10.80 -3.56 -26.28
N LYS A 185 10.20 -3.15 -25.15
CA LYS A 185 9.17 -3.94 -24.47
C LYS A 185 7.91 -4.06 -25.33
N PHE A 186 7.54 -2.99 -26.03
CA PHE A 186 6.42 -3.02 -26.98
C PHE A 186 6.68 -4.02 -28.11
N ASN A 187 7.84 -3.96 -28.77
CA ASN A 187 8.22 -4.88 -29.84
C ASN A 187 8.23 -6.34 -29.37
N ASP A 188 8.75 -6.61 -28.15
CA ASP A 188 8.69 -7.95 -27.54
C ASP A 188 7.23 -8.43 -27.37
N LEU A 189 6.32 -7.57 -26.89
CA LEU A 189 4.90 -7.90 -26.74
C LEU A 189 4.22 -8.14 -28.10
N GLN A 190 4.56 -7.35 -29.12
CA GLN A 190 4.05 -7.53 -30.49
C GLN A 190 4.50 -8.86 -31.08
N SER A 191 5.74 -9.29 -30.81
CA SER A 191 6.27 -10.59 -31.27
C SER A 191 5.54 -11.79 -30.68
N MET A 192 4.86 -11.63 -29.53
CA MET A 192 4.09 -12.69 -28.88
C MET A 192 2.66 -12.84 -29.45
N LYS A 193 2.16 -11.90 -30.26
CA LYS A 193 0.81 -11.98 -30.84
C LYS A 193 0.48 -13.31 -31.56
N PRO A 194 1.39 -13.97 -32.29
CA PRO A 194 1.10 -15.25 -32.93
C PRO A 194 0.68 -16.37 -31.96
N VAL A 195 1.07 -16.30 -30.68
CA VAL A 195 0.67 -17.29 -29.64
C VAL A 195 -0.54 -16.83 -28.82
N LEU A 196 -1.11 -15.66 -29.14
CA LEU A 196 -2.27 -15.08 -28.46
C LEU A 196 -3.51 -15.16 -29.36
N PRO A 197 -4.72 -15.32 -28.78
CA PRO A 197 -5.97 -15.19 -29.52
C PRO A 197 -6.10 -13.84 -30.22
N GLN A 198 -6.68 -13.83 -31.42
CA GLN A 198 -6.81 -12.62 -32.25
C GLN A 198 -7.55 -11.48 -31.54
N TRP A 199 -8.53 -11.80 -30.69
CA TRP A 199 -9.27 -10.78 -29.94
C TRP A 199 -8.41 -10.02 -28.92
N ALA A 200 -7.31 -10.61 -28.45
CA ALA A 200 -6.41 -9.97 -27.47
C ALA A 200 -5.45 -8.98 -28.14
N HIS A 201 -5.27 -9.05 -29.46
CA HIS A 201 -4.28 -8.27 -30.20
C HIS A 201 -4.51 -6.76 -30.05
N GLY A 202 -5.76 -6.32 -30.12
CA GLY A 202 -6.11 -4.90 -30.00
C GLY A 202 -5.69 -4.25 -28.67
N PHE A 203 -5.63 -5.03 -27.57
CA PHE A 203 -5.12 -4.53 -26.29
C PHE A 203 -3.63 -4.16 -26.40
N TYR A 204 -2.82 -5.03 -27.01
CA TYR A 204 -1.38 -4.81 -27.15
C TYR A 204 -1.06 -3.71 -28.15
N ASP A 205 -1.86 -3.60 -29.21
CA ASP A 205 -1.71 -2.56 -30.25
C ASP A 205 -1.97 -1.15 -29.69
N ALA A 206 -2.83 -1.04 -28.68
CA ALA A 206 -3.19 0.23 -28.05
C ALA A 206 -2.25 0.64 -26.90
N LEU A 207 -1.22 -0.14 -26.57
CA LEU A 207 -0.31 0.20 -25.46
C LEU A 207 0.51 1.46 -25.80
N PRO A 208 0.46 2.52 -24.96
CA PRO A 208 1.33 3.68 -25.13
C PRO A 208 2.79 3.25 -25.06
N HIS A 209 3.61 3.74 -25.98
CA HIS A 209 5.02 3.39 -26.03
C HIS A 209 5.85 4.57 -26.53
N ASP A 210 7.13 4.56 -26.18
CA ASP A 210 8.08 5.56 -26.63
C ASP A 210 8.20 5.48 -28.17
N SER A 211 8.18 6.65 -28.83
CA SER A 211 8.63 6.75 -30.22
C SER A 211 10.11 6.36 -30.26
N GLU A 212 10.49 5.46 -31.17
CA GLU A 212 11.91 5.06 -31.34
C GLU A 212 12.85 6.26 -31.51
#